data_AF-A0A3E1KDD6-F1
#
_entry.id   AF-A0A3E1KDD6-F1
#
_cell.length_a   1.000
_cell.length_b   1.000
_cell.length_c   1.000
_cell.angle_alpha   90.00
_cell.angle_beta   90.00
_cell.angle_gamma   90.00
#
_symmetry.space_group_name_H-M   'P 1'
#
loop_
_entity.id
_entity.type
_entity.pdbx_description
1 polymer ?
#
loop_
_entity_poly.entity_id
_entity_poly.type
_entity_poly.pdbx_seq_one_letter_code
_entity_poly.pdbx_strand_id
1 'polypeptide(L)' 'KANRGEPWEDDREMYKRRNEVERLFRRLKGYRRIFSRFEKLDVMFLGFLSFILVVDGLRMC' A
#
# COMPACT_ATOMS: atom_id res chain seq x y z
N LYS A 1 14.82 -25.70 21.64
CA LYS A 1 15.55 -24.42 21.76
C LYS A 1 14.70 -23.32 21.13
N ALA A 2 14.07 -22.46 21.93
CA ALA A 2 13.33 -21.30 21.43
C ALA A 2 14.28 -20.10 21.44
N ASN A 3 14.99 -19.88 20.33
CA ASN A 3 15.94 -18.77 20.17
C ASN A 3 15.21 -17.48 19.72
N ARG A 4 14.19 -17.00 20.45
CA ARG A 4 13.62 -15.67 20.19
C ARG A 4 13.75 -14.85 21.47
N GLY A 5 14.77 -13.98 21.48
CA GLY A 5 15.27 -13.29 22.67
C GLY A 5 14.27 -12.37 23.37
N GLU A 6 13.25 -11.88 22.65
CA GLU A 6 12.15 -11.10 23.23
C GLU A 6 10.94 -11.20 22.27
N PRO A 7 9.72 -11.44 22.78
CA PRO A 7 8.50 -11.22 22.01
C PRO A 7 8.38 -9.72 21.68
N TRP A 8 8.10 -9.38 20.43
CA TRP A 8 7.77 -7.99 20.07
C TRP A 8 6.48 -7.60 20.80
N GLU A 9 6.45 -6.40 21.41
CA GLU A 9 5.21 -5.83 21.91
C GLU A 9 4.25 -5.63 20.74
N ASP A 10 3.07 -6.24 20.84
CA ASP A 10 2.04 -6.18 19.80
C ASP A 10 1.32 -4.84 19.87
N ASP A 11 1.90 -3.85 19.18
CA ASP A 11 1.27 -2.55 18.97
C ASP A 11 0.06 -2.70 18.04
N ARG A 12 -1.09 -3.03 18.65
CA ARG A 12 -2.37 -3.23 17.94
C ARG A 12 -2.76 -2.01 17.10
N GLU A 13 -2.38 -0.80 17.51
CA GLU A 13 -2.62 0.41 16.73
C GLU A 13 -1.78 0.45 15.45
N MET A 14 -0.51 0.07 15.52
CA MET A 14 0.36 -0.04 14.35
C MET A 14 -0.16 -1.10 13.38
N TYR A 15 -0.61 -2.24 13.90
CA TYR A 15 -1.19 -3.32 13.11
C TYR A 15 -2.52 -2.93 12.44
N LYS A 16 -3.38 -2.16 13.12
CA LYS A 16 -4.61 -1.62 12.51
C LYS A 16 -4.31 -0.68 11.34
N ARG A 17 -3.38 0.26 11.52
CA ARG A 17 -2.96 1.18 10.44
C ARG A 17 -2.36 0.40 9.26
N ARG A 18 -1.57 -0.64 9.52
CA ARG A 18 -1.05 -1.53 8.45
C ARG A 18 -2.15 -2.20 7.64
N ASN A 19 -3.20 -2.70 8.29
CA ASN A 19 -4.30 -3.35 7.59
C ASN A 19 -5.08 -2.36 6.68
N GLU A 20 -5.22 -1.10 7.08
CA GLU A 20 -5.82 -0.06 6.21
C GLU A 20 -4.96 0.17 4.96
N VAL A 21 -3.65 0.29 5.15
CA VAL A 21 -2.67 0.45 4.07
C VAL A 21 -2.67 -0.79 3.15
N GLU A 22 -2.65 -2.01 3.71
CA GLU A 22 -2.70 -3.25 2.93
C GLU A 22 -4.00 -3.38 2.14
N ARG A 23 -5.14 -2.98 2.70
CA ARG A 23 -6.43 -2.94 1.99
C ARG A 23 -6.40 -1.95 0.83
N LEU A 24 -5.81 -0.77 1.02
CA LEU A 24 -5.60 0.20 -0.07
C LEU A 24 -4.74 -0.43 -1.18
N PHE A 25 -3.57 -0.97 -0.84
CA PHE A 25 -2.70 -1.63 -1.82
C PHE A 25 -3.35 -2.83 -2.50
N ARG A 26 -4.23 -3.57 -1.81
CA ARG A 26 -4.99 -4.67 -2.41
C ARG A 26 -5.92 -4.19 -3.51
N ARG A 27 -6.62 -3.07 -3.29
CA ARG A 27 -7.46 -2.44 -4.33
C ARG A 27 -6.61 -1.89 -5.46
N LEU A 28 -5.52 -1.19 -5.13
CA LEU A 28 -4.61 -0.61 -6.10
C LEU A 28 -3.92 -1.66 -6.98
N LYS A 29 -3.69 -2.88 -6.47
CA LYS A 29 -3.08 -3.99 -7.22
C LYS A 29 -3.93 -4.46 -8.41
N GLY A 30 -5.21 -4.10 -8.48
CA GLY A 30 -6.04 -4.29 -9.68
C GLY A 30 -5.56 -3.46 -10.87
N TYR A 31 -4.92 -2.32 -10.62
CA TYR A 31 -4.33 -1.47 -11.66
C TYR A 31 -2.91 -1.97 -11.99
N ARG A 32 -2.83 -3.07 -12.75
CA ARG A 32 -1.57 -3.75 -13.14
C ARG A 32 -0.45 -2.82 -13.67
N ARG A 33 -0.82 -1.71 -14.32
CA ARG A 33 0.11 -0.78 -14.98
C ARG A 33 1.07 -0.07 -14.01
N ILE A 34 0.68 0.09 -12.74
CA ILE A 34 1.47 0.85 -11.75
C ILE A 34 2.42 -0.04 -10.95
N PHE A 35 2.05 -1.31 -10.75
CA PHE A 35 2.87 -2.24 -9.97
C PHE A 35 4.15 -2.65 -10.69
N SER A 36 4.16 -2.61 -12.03
CA SER A 36 5.33 -2.99 -12.80
C SER A 36 6.45 -1.94 -12.83
N ARG A 37 6.25 -0.72 -12.28
CA ARG A 37 7.27 0.34 -12.20
C ARG A 37 8.06 0.55 -13.52
N PHE A 38 7.36 0.58 -14.65
CA PHE A 38 7.99 0.87 -15.95
C PHE A 38 8.37 2.34 -16.14
N GLU A 39 7.93 3.22 -15.23
CA GLU A 39 8.21 4.65 -15.30
C GLU A 39 9.67 4.93 -14.90
N LYS A 40 10.43 5.50 -15.85
CA LYS A 40 11.85 5.85 -15.66
C LYS A 40 12.05 7.10 -14.80
N LEU A 41 10.99 7.87 -14.55
CA LEU A 41 10.99 9.13 -13.80
C LEU A 41 10.08 9.02 -12.58
N ASP A 42 10.60 9.38 -11.41
CA ASP A 42 9.86 9.36 -10.14
C ASP A 42 8.61 10.26 -10.17
N VAL A 43 8.65 11.35 -10.94
CA VAL A 43 7.51 12.27 -11.12
C VAL A 43 6.35 11.60 -11.82
N MET A 44 6.63 10.76 -12.83
CA MET A 44 5.58 10.01 -13.53
C MET A 44 4.96 8.96 -12.62
N PHE A 45 5.78 8.28 -11.81
CA PHE A 45 5.28 7.35 -10.79
C PHE A 45 4.34 8.05 -9.79
N LEU A 46 4.72 9.22 -9.28
CA LEU A 46 3.89 10.00 -8.37
C LEU A 46 2.59 10.51 -9.02
N GLY A 47 2.67 10.92 -10.29
CA GLY A 47 1.51 11.34 -11.08
C GLY A 47 0.50 10.21 -11.26
N PHE A 48 0.97 9.02 -11.65
CA PHE A 48 0.13 7.84 -11.75
C PHE A 48 -0.45 7.43 -10.39
N LEU A 49 0.34 7.48 -9.31
CA LEU A 49 -0.15 7.19 -7.97
C LEU A 49 -1.32 8.11 -7.59
N SER A 50 -1.15 9.41 -7.80
CA SER A 50 -2.18 10.42 -7.54
C SER A 50 -3.44 10.18 -8.37
N PHE A 51 -3.28 9.86 -9.66
CA PHE A 51 -4.38 9.57 -10.56
C PHE A 51 -5.21 8.37 -10.10
N ILE A 52 -4.58 7.26 -9.69
CA ILE A 52 -5.33 6.08 -9.23
C ILE A 52 -6.05 6.38 -7.92
N LEU A 53 -5.44 7.13 -7.00
CA LEU A 53 -6.10 7.47 -5.74
C LEU A 53 -7.37 8.27 -6.00
N VAL A 54 -7.35 9.21 -6.95
CA VAL A 54 -8.54 9.95 -7.39
C VAL A 54 -9.57 9.01 -8.02
N VAL A 55 -9.13 8.10 -8.91
CA VAL A 55 -10.03 7.13 -9.57
C VAL A 55 -10.62 6.10 -8.59
N ASP A 56 -9.85 5.62 -7.62
CA ASP A 56 -10.32 4.73 -6.54
C ASP A 56 -11.35 5.45 -5.67
N GLY A 57 -11.09 6.73 -5.34
CA GLY A 57 -12.04 7.59 -4.64
C GLY A 57 -13.34 7.80 -5.41
N LEU A 58 -13.27 8.09 -6.70
CA LEU A 58 -14.45 8.24 -7.58
C LEU A 58 -15.24 6.93 -7.76
N ARG A 59 -14.58 5.77 -7.66
CA ARG A 59 -15.25 4.46 -7.71
C ARG A 59 -15.91 4.06 -6.39
N MET A 60 -15.55 4.70 -5.28
CA MET A 60 -16.12 4.46 -3.95
C MET A 60 -17.35 5.34 -3.67
N CYS A 61 -17.62 6.36 -4.48
CA CYS A 61 -18.88 7.10 -4.51
C CYS A 61 -19.91 6.39 -5.40
#